data_AF-A0A528D6L3-F1
#
_entry.id   AF-A0A528D6L3-F1
#
_cell.length_a   1.000
_cell.length_b   1.000
_cell.length_c   1.000
_cell.angle_alpha   90.00
_cell.angle_beta   90.00
_cell.angle_gamma   90.00
#
_symmetry.space_group_name_H-M   'P 1'
#
loop_
_entity.id
_entity.type
_entity.pdbx_description
1 polymer ?
#
loop_
_entity_poly.entity_id
_entity_poly.type
_entity_poly.pdbx_seq_one_letter_code
_entity_poly.pdbx_strand_id
1 'polypeptide(L)' 'KIIAVTHIGYNRERDVIAKIPGVDVVVGGHSHTLLSNTDPKAAGPYPTMVDNPDGYKVPVVQAASYSKYLGDFKV' A
#
# COMPACT_ATOMS: atom_id res chain seq x y z
N LYS A 1 16.46 -1.61 -4.95
CA LYS A 1 15.01 -1.41 -4.77
C LYS A 1 14.40 -2.68 -4.17
N ILE A 2 13.70 -2.60 -3.05
CA ILE A 2 13.03 -3.69 -2.34
C ILE A 2 11.52 -3.43 -2.36
N ILE A 3 10.77 -4.36 -2.95
CA ILE A 3 9.30 -4.36 -2.94
C ILE A 3 8.84 -5.41 -1.94
N ALA A 4 8.14 -4.99 -0.89
CA ALA A 4 7.52 -5.90 0.07
C ALA A 4 6.15 -6.33 -0.44
N VAL A 5 6.03 -7.60 -0.84
CA VAL A 5 4.75 -8.21 -1.19
C VAL A 5 4.23 -8.97 0.02
N THR A 6 3.07 -8.56 0.55
CA THR A 6 2.55 -9.05 1.83
C THR A 6 1.07 -9.43 1.77
N HIS A 7 0.62 -10.15 2.79
CA HIS A 7 -0.79 -10.50 2.95
C HIS A 7 -1.21 -10.41 4.43
N ILE A 8 -1.01 -9.24 5.04
CA ILE A 8 -1.17 -9.05 6.49
C ILE A 8 -2.14 -7.91 6.86
N GLY A 9 -2.74 -7.27 5.85
CA GLY A 9 -3.76 -6.24 6.03
C GLY A 9 -3.18 -4.83 6.03
N TYR A 10 -3.96 -3.91 5.47
CA TYR A 10 -3.58 -2.54 5.15
C TYR A 10 -3.01 -1.73 6.33
N ASN A 11 -3.60 -1.88 7.53
CA ASN A 11 -3.09 -1.18 8.72
C ASN A 11 -1.68 -1.63 9.08
N ARG A 12 -1.40 -2.93 9.08
CA ARG A 12 -0.08 -3.44 9.43
C ARG A 12 0.96 -3.15 8.36
N GLU A 13 0.55 -3.12 7.10
CA GLU A 13 1.37 -2.72 5.96
C GLU A 13 1.84 -1.26 6.08
N ARG A 14 0.94 -0.34 6.44
CA ARG A 14 1.27 1.07 6.71
C ARG A 14 2.08 1.25 8.00
N ASP A 15 1.65 0.63 9.08
CA ASP A 15 2.14 0.98 10.41
C ASP A 15 3.47 0.29 10.75
N VAL A 16 3.79 -0.83 10.06
CA VAL A 16 4.99 -1.64 10.29
C VAL A 16 5.85 -1.77 9.03
N ILE A 17 5.32 -2.34 7.94
CA ILE A 17 6.14 -2.73 6.78
C ILE A 17 6.72 -1.51 6.06
N ALA A 18 5.90 -0.48 5.82
CA ALA A 18 6.34 0.75 5.18
C ALA A 18 7.35 1.57 6.00
N LYS A 19 7.52 1.25 7.29
CA LYS A 19 8.50 1.87 8.18
C LYS A 19 9.79 1.06 8.35
N ILE A 20 9.93 -0.06 7.66
CA ILE A 20 11.18 -0.83 7.66
C ILE A 20 12.20 -0.07 6.79
N PRO A 21 13.38 0.29 7.33
CA PRO A 21 14.46 0.88 6.56
C PRO A 21 14.80 0.07 5.31
N GLY A 22 14.93 0.73 4.17
CA GLY A 22 15.25 0.11 2.87
C GLY A 22 14.07 -0.52 2.10
N VAL A 23 12.85 -0.55 2.64
CA VAL A 23 11.66 -0.89 1.85
C VAL A 23 11.30 0.29 0.95
N ASP A 24 11.16 0.05 -0.36
CA ASP A 24 10.83 1.09 -1.33
C ASP A 24 9.34 1.12 -1.69
N VAL A 25 8.65 -0.02 -1.66
CA VAL A 25 7.22 -0.15 -2.03
C VAL A 25 6.59 -1.28 -1.22
N VAL A 26 5.32 -1.14 -0.82
CA VAL A 26 4.52 -2.22 -0.24
C VAL A 26 3.33 -2.55 -1.13
N VAL A 27 3.23 -3.81 -1.55
CA VAL A 27 2.08 -4.36 -2.28
C VAL A 27 1.35 -5.34 -1.37
N GLY A 28 0.16 -4.96 -0.93
CA GLY A 28 -0.55 -5.61 0.16
C GLY A 28 -1.74 -6.49 -0.24
N GLY A 29 -2.35 -7.10 0.77
CA GLY A 29 -3.57 -7.91 0.64
C GLY A 29 -4.30 -8.14 1.96
N HIS A 30 -5.06 -9.24 2.06
CA HIS A 30 -5.84 -9.67 3.25
C HIS A 30 -7.08 -8.82 3.57
N SER A 31 -6.96 -7.52 3.75
CA SER A 31 -8.04 -6.65 4.25
C SER A 31 -9.05 -6.20 3.20
N HIS A 32 -8.90 -6.64 1.95
CA HIS A 32 -9.74 -6.25 0.81
C HIS A 32 -9.85 -4.73 0.62
N THR A 33 -8.80 -3.98 0.98
CA THR A 33 -8.88 -2.52 1.04
C THR A 33 -8.89 -1.93 -0.36
N LEU A 34 -9.93 -1.15 -0.65
CA LEU A 34 -9.95 -0.30 -1.83
C LEU A 34 -9.21 1.01 -1.50
N LEU A 35 -8.15 1.28 -2.26
CA LEU A 35 -7.49 2.58 -2.30
C LEU A 35 -7.81 3.23 -3.65
N SER A 36 -8.16 4.51 -3.63
CA SER A 36 -8.53 5.26 -4.83
C SER A 36 -8.42 6.76 -4.57
N ASN A 37 -8.10 7.52 -5.63
CA ASN A 37 -8.08 8.98 -5.59
C ASN A 37 -9.41 9.60 -6.06
N THR A 38 -10.37 8.78 -6.50
CA THR A 38 -11.64 9.23 -7.10
C THR A 38 -12.88 8.64 -6.43
N ASP A 39 -12.76 7.50 -5.73
CA ASP A 39 -13.89 6.89 -5.03
C ASP A 39 -13.98 7.42 -3.60
N PRO A 40 -15.07 8.13 -3.21
CA PRO A 40 -15.23 8.66 -1.86
C PRO A 40 -15.39 7.57 -0.78
N LYS A 41 -15.66 6.32 -1.17
CA LYS A 41 -15.74 5.18 -0.25
C LYS A 41 -14.40 4.46 -0.07
N ALA A 42 -13.34 4.89 -0.77
CA ALA A 42 -12.02 4.31 -0.59
C ALA A 42 -11.47 4.60 0.81
N ALA A 43 -10.67 3.67 1.33
CA ALA A 43 -10.05 3.82 2.65
C ALA A 43 -8.89 4.84 2.68
N GLY A 44 -8.42 5.26 1.51
CA GLY A 44 -7.32 6.19 1.34
C GLY A 44 -6.92 6.33 -0.12
N PRO A 45 -5.95 7.23 -0.41
CA PRO A 45 -5.45 7.44 -1.76
C PRO A 45 -4.69 6.21 -2.27
N TYR A 46 -4.63 6.07 -3.60
CA TYR A 46 -3.79 5.08 -4.27
C TYR A 46 -2.63 5.79 -4.99
N PRO A 47 -1.36 5.56 -4.59
CA PRO A 47 -0.94 4.84 -3.38
C PRO A 47 -1.19 5.66 -2.11
N THR A 48 -1.20 4.98 -0.96
CA THR A 48 -1.09 5.67 0.32
C THR A 48 0.37 5.88 0.65
N MET A 49 0.78 7.14 0.81
CA MET A 49 2.16 7.50 1.11
C MET A 49 2.42 7.50 2.62
N VAL A 50 3.44 6.75 3.04
CA VAL A 50 3.77 6.55 4.46
C VAL A 50 5.18 7.04 4.73
N ASP A 51 5.38 7.79 5.81
CA ASP A 51 6.72 8.26 6.20
C ASP A 51 7.57 7.10 6.72
N ASN A 52 8.74 6.91 6.11
CA ASN A 52 9.75 5.95 6.53
C ASN A 52 10.77 6.63 7.46
N PRO A 53 11.30 5.92 8.49
CA PRO A 53 12.32 6.44 9.39
C PRO A 53 13.57 7.01 8.70
N ASP A 54 13.90 6.53 7.50
CA ASP A 54 15.05 6.99 6.71
C ASP A 54 14.78 8.32 5.95
N GLY A 55 13.63 8.97 6.19
CA GLY A 55 13.32 10.31 5.67
C GLY A 55 12.72 10.36 4.27
N TYR A 56 12.34 9.21 3.71
CA TYR A 56 11.59 9.12 2.45
C TYR A 56 10.18 8.57 2.68
N LYS A 57 9.31 8.66 1.67
CA LYS A 57 7.94 8.13 1.75
C LYS A 57 7.82 6.82 0.98
N VAL A 58 7.18 5.82 1.58
CA VAL A 58 6.90 4.51 0.98
C VAL A 58 5.45 4.47 0.50
N PRO A 59 5.20 4.20 -0.80
CA PRO A 59 3.87 3.91 -1.31
C PRO A 59 3.39 2.53 -0.85
N VAL A 60 2.19 2.49 -0.26
CA VAL A 60 1.44 1.26 0.07
C VAL A 60 0.25 1.16 -0.88
N VAL A 61 0.12 0.01 -1.56
CA VAL A 61 -0.97 -0.25 -2.51
C VAL A 61 -1.74 -1.52 -2.16
N GLN A 62 -3.06 -1.47 -2.38
CA GLN A 62 -3.96 -2.63 -2.44
C GLN A 62 -5.00 -2.40 -3.54
N ALA A 63 -5.50 -3.49 -4.13
CA ALA A 63 -6.44 -3.47 -5.26
C ALA A 63 -7.79 -4.13 -4.90
N ALA A 64 -8.32 -3.84 -3.71
CA ALA A 64 -9.55 -4.44 -3.19
C ALA A 64 -9.54 -5.99 -3.21
N SER A 65 -10.54 -6.64 -3.82
CA SER A 65 -10.71 -8.09 -3.80
C SER A 65 -11.45 -8.64 -5.03
N TYR A 66 -11.45 -9.97 -5.16
CA TYR A 66 -12.22 -10.74 -6.13
C TYR A 66 -11.99 -10.35 -7.59
N SER A 67 -10.75 -9.98 -7.94
CA SER A 67 -10.35 -9.56 -9.30
C SER A 67 -11.19 -8.41 -9.88
N LYS A 68 -11.95 -7.68 -9.04
CA LYS A 68 -12.76 -6.54 -9.49
C LYS A 68 -11.88 -5.42 -10.06
N TYR A 69 -10.66 -5.30 -9.53
CA TYR A 69 -9.66 -4.35 -9.98
C TYR A 69 -8.33 -5.06 -10.22
N LEU A 70 -7.58 -4.54 -11.18
CA LEU A 70 -6.17 -4.81 -11.37
C LEU A 70 -5.40 -3.58 -10.87
N GLY A 71 -4.47 -3.77 -9.93
CA GLY A 71 -3.60 -2.68 -9.48
C GLY A 71 -2.63 -2.28 -10.59
N ASP A 72 -2.56 -0.99 -10.88
CA ASP A 72 -1.57 -0.40 -11.79
C ASP A 72 -0.85 0.73 -11.05
N PHE A 73 0.47 0.62 -10.93
CA PHE A 73 1.29 1.55 -10.17
C PHE A 73 2.68 1.67 -10.80
N LYS A 74 3.14 2.91 -10.99
CA LYS A 74 4.47 3.22 -11.53
C LYS A 74 5.38 3.77 -10.44
N VAL A 75 6.49 3.08 -10.23
CA VAL A 75 7.57 3.41 -9.26
C VAL A 75 8.64 4.24 -9.93
#